data_AF-A0A7C6V7A2-F1
#
_entry.id   AF-A0A7C6V7A2-F1
#
_cell.length_a   1.000
_cell.length_b   1.000
_cell.length_c   1.000
_cell.angle_alpha   90.00
_cell.angle_beta   90.00
_cell.angle_gamma   90.00
#
_symmetry.space_group_name_H-M   'P 1'
#
loop_
_entity.id
_entity.type
_entity.pdbx_description
1 polymer ?
#
loop_
_entity_poly.entity_id
_entity_poly.type
_entity_poly.pdbx_seq_one_letter_code
_entity_poly.pdbx_strand_id
1 'polypeptide(L)'
;MNVISVRLGDASLAKVDTLVQARVFATHFEAAHFLITKGILAQASLIERVVKRLGDIQAIQSELKQLFQDSDEPWAGDGQG
;
A
#
# COMPACT_ATOMS: atom_id res chain seq x y z
N MET A 1 -2.91 -6.22 -16.28
CA MET A 1 -1.53 -5.92 -15.82
C MET A 1 -1.53 -4.49 -15.34
N ASN A 2 -1.22 -4.25 -14.06
CA ASN A 2 -1.18 -2.91 -13.52
C ASN A 2 0.27 -2.42 -13.59
N VAL A 3 0.47 -1.20 -14.08
CA VAL A 3 1.80 -0.58 -14.19
C VAL A 3 1.81 0.65 -13.30
N ILE A 4 2.83 0.74 -12.44
CA ILE A 4 3.10 1.93 -11.65
C ILE A 4 4.45 2.49 -12.09
N SER A 5 4.55 3.82 -12.18
CA SER A 5 5.82 4.51 -12.37
C SER A 5 6.31 4.99 -11.01
N VAL A 6 7.58 4.75 -10.69
CA VAL A 6 8.16 5.07 -9.38
C VAL A 6 9.36 5.98 -9.60
N ARG A 7 9.41 7.09 -8.86
CA ARG A 7 10.61 7.94 -8.82
C ARG A 7 11.59 7.37 -7.80
N LEU A 8 12.81 7.10 -8.25
CA LEU A 8 13.90 6.62 -7.40
C LEU A 8 14.94 7.72 -7.21
N GLY A 9 15.59 7.73 -6.05
CA GLY A 9 16.81 8.50 -5.86
C GLY A 9 18.00 7.81 -6.53
N ASP A 10 19.05 8.57 -6.83
CA ASP A 10 20.21 8.14 -7.62
C ASP A 10 20.84 6.84 -7.09
N ALA A 11 21.01 6.73 -5.76
CA ALA A 11 21.60 5.55 -5.13
C ALA A 11 20.77 4.28 -5.32
N SER A 12 19.44 4.41 -5.40
CA SER A 12 18.55 3.26 -5.66
C SER A 12 18.53 2.90 -7.14
N LEU A 13 18.51 3.91 -8.02
CA LEU A 13 18.58 3.70 -9.46
C LEU A 13 19.89 2.99 -9.85
N ALA A 14 21.03 3.41 -9.31
CA ALA A 14 22.32 2.77 -9.57
C ALA A 14 22.35 1.27 -9.21
N LYS A 15 21.63 0.87 -8.15
CA LYS A 15 21.51 -0.55 -7.76
C LYS A 15 20.65 -1.33 -8.76
N VAL A 16 19.54 -0.75 -9.22
CA VAL A 16 18.70 -1.34 -10.27
C VAL A 16 19.51 -1.50 -11.56
N ASP A 17 20.22 -0.45 -11.96
CA ASP A 17 21.10 -0.47 -13.15
C ASP A 17 22.15 -1.56 -13.04
N THR A 18 22.79 -1.70 -11.88
CA THR A 18 23.82 -2.73 -11.63
C THR A 18 23.26 -4.13 -11.91
N LEU A 19 22.03 -4.42 -11.47
CA LEU A 19 21.43 -5.74 -11.66
C LEU A 19 21.12 -6.03 -13.14
N VAL A 20 20.75 -5.01 -13.92
CA VAL A 20 20.53 -5.14 -15.36
C VAL A 20 21.85 -5.27 -16.11
N GLN A 21 22.84 -4.44 -15.77
CA GLN A 21 24.19 -4.46 -16.35
C GLN A 21 24.89 -5.80 -16.10
N ALA A 22 24.73 -6.36 -14.90
CA ALA A 22 25.22 -7.70 -14.54
C ALA A 22 24.43 -8.84 -15.19
N ARG A 23 23.41 -8.53 -16.02
CA ARG A 23 22.53 -9.50 -16.70
C ARG A 23 21.77 -10.43 -15.74
N VAL A 24 21.58 -10.03 -14.48
CA VAL A 24 20.74 -10.75 -13.52
C VAL A 24 19.27 -10.61 -13.91
N PHE A 25 18.89 -9.44 -14.43
CA PHE A 25 17.58 -9.17 -15.02
C PHE A 25 17.73 -8.61 -16.44
N ALA A 26 16.73 -8.83 -17.29
CA ALA A 26 16.74 -8.32 -18.66
C ALA A 26 16.36 -6.84 -18.72
N THR A 27 15.52 -6.39 -17.79
CA THR A 27 14.98 -5.02 -17.77
C THR A 27 14.96 -4.42 -16.36
N HIS A 28 14.96 -3.08 -16.29
CA HIS A 28 14.76 -2.34 -15.04
C HIS A 28 13.44 -2.66 -14.36
N PHE A 29 12.39 -2.92 -15.15
CA PHE A 29 11.08 -3.28 -14.63
C PHE A 29 11.12 -4.61 -13.88
N GLU A 30 11.78 -5.63 -14.44
CA GLU A 30 11.96 -6.93 -13.78
C GLU A 30 12.76 -6.80 -12.48
N ALA A 31 13.86 -6.06 -12.51
CA ALA A 31 14.68 -5.80 -11.33
C ALA A 31 13.91 -5.04 -10.24
N ALA A 32 13.16 -4.00 -10.64
CA ALA A 32 12.32 -3.22 -9.74
C ALA A 32 11.18 -4.08 -9.15
N HIS A 33 10.51 -4.88 -9.98
CA HIS A 33 9.49 -5.82 -9.52
C HIS A 33 10.06 -6.78 -8.47
N PHE A 34 11.20 -7.41 -8.76
CA PHE A 34 11.85 -8.30 -7.81
C PHE A 34 12.16 -7.61 -6.47
N LEU A 35 12.77 -6.42 -6.51
CA LEU A 35 13.13 -5.67 -5.31
C LEU A 35 11.90 -5.23 -4.51
N ILE A 36 10.84 -4.76 -5.18
CA ILE A 36 9.58 -4.38 -4.55
C ILE A 36 8.93 -5.61 -3.90
N THR A 37 8.85 -6.74 -4.59
CA THR A 37 8.31 -7.99 -4.03
C THR A 37 9.09 -8.42 -2.80
N LYS A 38 10.42 -8.39 -2.84
CA LYS A 38 11.26 -8.72 -1.68
C LYS A 38 11.07 -7.73 -0.53
N GLY A 39 10.95 -6.44 -0.83
CA GLY A 39 10.64 -5.40 0.15
C GLY A 39 9.29 -5.62 0.83
N ILE A 40 8.25 -5.93 0.07
CA ILE A 40 6.91 -6.24 0.60
C ILE A 40 6.97 -7.46 1.52
N LEU A 41 7.62 -8.54 1.09
CA LEU A 41 7.78 -9.75 1.92
C LEU A 41 8.56 -9.47 3.21
N ALA A 42 9.63 -8.68 3.12
CA ALA A 42 10.43 -8.29 4.29
C ALA A 42 9.63 -7.41 5.27
N GLN A 43 8.65 -6.66 4.80
CA GLN A 43 7.79 -5.78 5.60
C GLN A 43 6.40 -6.37 5.88
N ALA A 44 6.17 -7.66 5.58
CA ALA A 44 4.85 -8.29 5.65
C ALA A 44 4.18 -8.11 7.02
N SER A 45 4.90 -8.34 8.11
CA SER A 45 4.36 -8.20 9.47
C SER A 45 3.95 -6.76 9.81
N LEU A 46 4.67 -5.76 9.32
CA LEU A 46 4.31 -4.36 9.49
C LEU A 46 3.04 -4.03 8.69
N ILE A 47 2.99 -4.47 7.43
CA ILE A 47 1.84 -4.27 6.54
C ILE A 47 0.60 -4.94 7.13
N GLU A 48 0.69 -6.18 7.62
CA GLU A 48 -0.41 -6.90 8.28
C GLU A 48 -0.94 -6.12 9.49
N ARG A 49 -0.05 -5.54 10.30
CA ARG A 49 -0.46 -4.69 11.44
C ARG A 49 -1.21 -3.44 10.97
N VAL A 50 -0.77 -2.80 9.89
CA VAL A 50 -1.46 -1.64 9.30
C VAL A 50 -2.85 -2.05 8.81
N VAL A 51 -2.95 -3.15 8.05
CA VAL A 51 -4.22 -3.68 7.55
C VAL A 51 -5.18 -3.99 8.70
N LYS A 52 -4.71 -4.62 9.77
CA LYS A 52 -5.51 -4.90 10.96
C LYS A 52 -6.07 -3.60 11.56
N ARG A 53 -5.24 -2.58 11.75
CA ARG A 53 -5.68 -1.29 12.32
C ARG A 53 -6.66 -0.54 11.43
N LEU A 54 -6.50 -0.62 10.12
CA LEU A 54 -7.49 -0.07 9.18
C LEU A 54 -8.83 -0.81 9.28
N GLY A 55 -8.81 -2.13 9.45
CA GLY A 55 -10.02 -2.92 9.71
C GLY A 55 -10.71 -2.51 11.02
N ASP A 56 -9.95 -2.31 12.10
CA ASP A 56 -10.49 -1.82 13.37
C ASP A 56 -11.19 -0.45 13.18
N ILE A 57 -10.58 0.48 12.43
CA ILE A 57 -11.17 1.80 12.13
C ILE A 57 -12.48 1.66 11.36
N GLN A 58 -12.51 0.82 10.32
CA GLN A 58 -13.71 0.61 9.51
C GLN A 58 -14.85 -0.02 10.30
N ALA A 59 -14.54 -0.96 11.22
CA ALA A 59 -15.52 -1.54 12.13
C ALA A 59 -16.11 -0.47 13.05
N ILE A 60 -15.26 0.34 13.69
CA ILE A 60 -15.70 1.45 14.54
C ILE A 60 -16.56 2.46 13.77
N GLN A 61 -16.16 2.84 12.55
CA GLN A 61 -16.95 3.73 11.70
C GLN A 61 -18.34 3.15 11.37
N SER A 62 -18.42 1.83 11.18
CA SER A 62 -19.67 1.14 10.92
C SER A 62 -20.57 1.07 12.16
N GLU A 63 -19.99 0.78 13.33
CA GLU A 63 -20.69 0.78 14.62
C GLU A 63 -21.27 2.18 14.93
N LEU A 64 -20.47 3.24 14.75
CA LEU A 64 -20.94 4.61 14.93
C LEU A 64 -22.15 4.89 14.02
N LYS A 65 -22.06 4.55 12.74
CA LYS A 65 -23.17 4.74 11.80
C LYS A 65 -24.42 3.97 12.23
N GLN A 66 -24.29 2.75 12.73
CA GLN A 66 -25.41 1.94 13.23
C GLN A 66 -26.09 2.59 14.44
N LEU A 67 -25.31 3.09 15.41
CA LEU A 67 -25.86 3.79 16.58
C LEU A 67 -26.75 4.97 16.19
N PHE A 68 -26.38 5.72 15.15
CA PHE A 68 -27.19 6.81 14.63
C PHE A 68 -28.39 6.35 13.80
N GLN A 69 -28.35 5.18 13.17
CA GLN A 69 -29.51 4.63 12.46
C GLN A 69 -30.57 4.05 13.41
N ASP A 70 -30.13 3.53 14.56
CA ASP A 70 -31.01 3.03 15.62
C ASP A 70 -31.61 4.19 16.45
N SER A 71 -30.99 5.36 16.42
CA SER A 71 -31.58 6.62 16.91
C SER A 71 -32.37 7.30 15.78
N ASP A 72 -33.47 7.97 16.08
CA ASP A 72 -34.21 8.78 15.07
C ASP A 72 -33.42 10.01 14.56
N GLU A 73 -32.12 10.15 14.87
CA GLU A 73 -31.25 11.24 14.43
C GLU A 73 -30.42 10.87 13.18
N PRO A 74 -30.55 11.61 12.06
CA PRO A 74 -29.81 11.32 10.85
C PRO A 74 -28.30 11.59 11.01
N TRP A 75 -27.48 10.58 10.68
CA TRP A 75 -26.02 10.67 10.62
C TRP A 75 -25.53 11.68 9.56
N ALA A 76 -24.75 12.69 9.99
CA ALA A 76 -24.22 13.76 9.12
C ALA A 76 -22.75 13.53 8.65
N GLY A 77 -22.19 12.34 8.90
CA GLY A 77 -20.73 12.12 8.86
C GLY A 77 -20.09 11.87 7.49
N ASP A 78 -20.84 11.91 6.39
CA ASP A 78 -20.26 11.92 5.06
C ASP A 78 -20.18 13.38 4.59
N GLY A 79 -19.09 14.05 4.94
CA GLY A 79 -18.73 15.34 4.36
C GLY A 79 -18.62 15.21 2.85
N GLN A 80 -19.69 15.57 2.13
CA GLN A 80 -19.60 15.98 0.74
C GLN A 80 -18.65 17.18 0.68
N GLY A 81 -17.49 16.95 0.08
CA GLY A 81 -16.52 17.95 -0.38
C GLY A 81 -15.92 17.46 -1.69
#